data_AF-A0A915M5L0-F1
#
_entry.id   AF-A0A915M5L0-F1
#
_cell.length_a   1.000
_cell.length_b   1.000
_cell.length_c   1.000
_cell.angle_alpha   90.00
_cell.angle_beta   90.00
_cell.angle_gamma   90.00
#
_symmetry.space_group_name_H-M   'P 1'
#
loop_
_entity.id
_entity.type
_entity.pdbx_description
1 polymer ?
#
loop_
_entity_poly.entity_id
_entity_poly.type
_entity_poly.pdbx_seq_one_letter_code
_entity_poly.pdbx_strand_id
1 'polypeptide(L)'
;MDDLQNIRSSVADQDHNEAAQVNLALPGNPILREYTVGQQVASAGPGLCWKIFSATRNSTKQDVAVWIFEKKQMENWLKVKREEFPEVLKRGVSQLTRLMHPRILRVERALEESRDCFAFCTE
;
A
#
# COMPACT_ATOMS: atom_id res chain seq x y z
N MET A 1 -26.78 7.05 -25.04
CA MET A 1 -26.03 5.87 -24.53
C MET A 1 -24.64 6.31 -24.04
N ASP A 2 -24.49 7.59 -23.70
CA ASP A 2 -23.19 8.28 -23.65
C ASP A 2 -22.75 8.58 -22.20
N ASP A 3 -23.71 8.66 -21.27
CA ASP A 3 -23.43 8.94 -19.85
C ASP A 3 -22.60 7.84 -19.18
N LEU A 4 -22.83 6.57 -19.56
CA LEU A 4 -22.07 5.43 -19.03
C LEU A 4 -20.63 5.38 -19.54
N GLN A 5 -20.37 5.93 -20.73
CA GLN A 5 -19.01 6.00 -21.27
C GLN A 5 -18.22 7.12 -20.59
N ASN A 6 -18.86 8.26 -20.31
CA ASN A 6 -18.23 9.40 -19.67
C ASN A 6 -17.87 9.14 -18.19
N ILE A 7 -18.70 8.36 -17.47
CA ILE A 7 -18.39 7.91 -16.11
C ILE A 7 -17.19 6.96 -16.10
N ARG A 8 -17.11 6.04 -17.07
CA ARG A 8 -15.99 5.08 -17.16
C ARG A 8 -14.66 5.77 -17.48
N SER A 9 -14.66 6.78 -18.34
CA SER A 9 -13.45 7.56 -18.64
C SER A 9 -12.99 8.39 -17.44
N SER A 10 -13.90 9.08 -16.73
CA SER A 10 -13.52 9.86 -15.54
C SER A 10 -12.98 9.01 -14.38
N VAL A 11 -13.49 7.80 -14.19
CA VAL A 11 -12.95 6.88 -13.17
C VAL A 11 -11.55 6.40 -13.57
N ALA A 12 -11.34 6.00 -14.83
CA ALA A 12 -10.05 5.53 -15.31
C ALA A 12 -8.95 6.62 -15.27
N ASP A 13 -9.30 7.88 -15.53
CA ASP A 13 -8.36 9.01 -15.44
C ASP A 13 -8.00 9.35 -13.98
N GLN A 14 -8.94 9.17 -13.04
CA GLN A 14 -8.66 9.35 -11.62
C GLN A 14 -7.74 8.25 -11.09
N ASP A 15 -7.93 7.00 -11.54
CA ASP A 15 -7.11 5.85 -11.16
C ASP A 15 -5.63 6.07 -11.53
N HIS A 16 -5.35 6.46 -12.79
CA HIS A 16 -3.97 6.68 -13.27
C HIS A 16 -3.21 7.77 -12.48
N ASN A 17 -3.94 8.73 -11.93
CA ASN A 17 -3.40 9.85 -11.17
C ASN A 17 -2.96 9.44 -9.74
N GLU A 18 -3.64 8.47 -9.11
CA GLU A 18 -3.31 8.03 -7.75
C GLU A 18 -1.98 7.27 -7.67
N ALA A 19 -1.71 6.41 -8.66
CA ALA A 19 -0.45 5.66 -8.77
C ALA A 19 0.78 6.58 -8.94
N ALA A 20 0.65 7.63 -9.76
CA ALA A 20 1.69 8.63 -9.94
C ALA A 20 1.86 9.50 -8.69
N GLN A 21 0.76 9.81 -8.00
CA GLN A 21 0.78 10.56 -6.75
C GLN A 21 1.47 9.80 -5.62
N VAL A 22 1.28 8.48 -5.46
CA VAL A 22 1.93 7.75 -4.35
C VAL A 22 3.46 7.75 -4.43
N ASN A 23 4.03 7.62 -5.63
CA ASN A 23 5.48 7.70 -5.81
C ASN A 23 6.01 9.12 -5.57
N LEU A 24 5.24 10.15 -5.91
CA LEU A 24 5.62 11.55 -5.72
C LEU A 24 5.41 12.04 -4.28
N ALA A 25 4.39 11.54 -3.60
CA ALA A 25 3.99 11.96 -2.26
C ALA A 25 4.81 11.30 -1.14
N LEU A 26 5.45 10.15 -1.41
CA LEU A 26 6.17 9.37 -0.41
C LEU A 26 7.62 9.03 -0.84
N PRO A 27 8.46 10.02 -1.20
CA PRO A 27 9.78 9.79 -1.79
C PRO A 27 10.80 9.14 -0.82
N GLY A 28 10.46 9.05 0.48
CA GLY A 28 11.34 8.55 1.52
C GLY A 28 11.38 7.03 1.70
N ASN A 29 10.41 6.29 1.15
CA ASN A 29 10.31 4.84 1.41
C ASN A 29 11.09 4.02 0.36
N PRO A 30 12.03 3.14 0.76
CA PRO A 30 12.83 2.35 -0.18
C PRO A 30 11.98 1.40 -1.04
N ILE A 31 10.83 0.92 -0.54
CA ILE A 31 9.91 0.08 -1.32
C ILE A 31 9.36 0.84 -2.53
N LEU A 32 9.02 2.12 -2.37
CA LEU A 32 8.47 2.92 -3.47
C LEU A 32 9.51 3.26 -4.54
N ARG A 33 10.80 3.01 -4.27
CA ARG A 33 11.91 3.19 -5.23
C ARG A 33 12.31 1.89 -5.92
N GLU A 34 12.23 0.77 -5.21
CA GLU A 34 12.61 -0.55 -5.72
C GLU A 34 11.52 -1.21 -6.57
N TYR A 35 10.29 -0.74 -6.47
CA TYR A 35 9.12 -1.29 -7.14
C TYR A 35 8.42 -0.22 -7.99
N THR A 36 8.02 -0.59 -9.20
CA THR A 36 7.15 0.24 -10.03
C THR A 36 5.72 0.05 -9.56
N VAL A 37 5.20 1.02 -8.80
CA VAL A 37 3.83 0.99 -8.30
C VAL A 37 2.85 1.39 -9.40
N GLY A 38 1.87 0.54 -9.64
CA GLY A 38 0.75 0.74 -10.55
C GLY A 38 -0.52 1.12 -9.79
N GLN A 39 -1.66 0.60 -10.24
CA GLN A 39 -2.98 1.00 -9.76
C GLN A 39 -3.30 0.44 -8.38
N GLN A 40 -4.13 1.17 -7.63
CA GLN A 40 -4.71 0.61 -6.41
C GLN A 40 -5.68 -0.50 -6.79
N VAL A 41 -5.45 -1.71 -6.28
CA VAL A 41 -6.28 -2.89 -6.57
C VAL A 41 -7.21 -3.26 -5.43
N ALA A 42 -6.89 -2.85 -4.19
CA ALA A 42 -7.69 -3.18 -3.02
C ALA A 42 -7.35 -2.30 -1.81
N SER A 43 -8.13 -2.46 -0.75
CA SER A 43 -7.82 -1.97 0.59
C SER A 43 -8.07 -3.05 1.64
N ALA A 44 -7.33 -3.03 2.76
CA ALA A 44 -7.35 -4.10 3.74
C ALA A 44 -6.91 -3.68 5.14
N GLY A 45 -6.98 -4.63 6.07
CA GLY A 45 -6.62 -4.45 7.48
C GLY A 45 -7.64 -3.69 8.30
N PRO A 46 -7.33 -3.40 9.58
CA PRO A 46 -8.25 -2.72 10.49
C PRO A 46 -8.65 -1.35 9.96
N GLY A 47 -9.96 -1.16 9.72
CA GLY A 47 -10.48 0.10 9.19
C GLY A 47 -10.07 0.39 7.74
N LEU A 48 -9.73 -0.64 6.95
CA LEU A 48 -9.29 -0.52 5.55
C LEU A 48 -8.10 0.43 5.38
N CYS A 49 -7.22 0.44 6.37
CA CYS A 49 -6.11 1.38 6.46
C CYS A 49 -5.02 1.10 5.43
N TRP A 50 -4.81 -0.16 5.04
CA TRP A 50 -3.87 -0.49 3.99
C TRP A 50 -4.50 -0.23 2.64
N LYS A 51 -3.82 0.56 1.82
CA LYS A 51 -4.05 0.62 0.38
C LYS A 51 -3.11 -0.37 -0.29
N ILE A 52 -3.65 -1.21 -1.18
CA ILE A 52 -2.90 -2.25 -1.88
C ILE A 52 -2.81 -1.86 -3.33
N PHE A 53 -1.58 -1.78 -3.84
CA PHE A 53 -1.29 -1.42 -5.21
C PHE A 53 -0.69 -2.61 -5.95
N SER A 54 -1.13 -2.82 -7.19
CA SER A 54 -0.37 -3.67 -8.12
C SER A 54 1.00 -3.04 -8.33
N ALA A 55 2.07 -3.82 -8.29
CA ALA A 55 3.40 -3.30 -8.56
C ALA A 55 4.29 -4.36 -9.22
N THR A 56 5.37 -3.91 -9.83
CA THR A 56 6.36 -4.80 -10.45
C THR A 56 7.74 -4.49 -9.89
N ARG A 57 8.46 -5.51 -9.45
CA ARG A 57 9.82 -5.37 -8.94
C ARG A 57 10.78 -4.94 -10.06
N ASN A 58 11.54 -3.88 -9.85
CA ASN A 58 12.35 -3.28 -10.92
C ASN A 58 13.45 -4.20 -11.43
N SER A 59 14.08 -4.98 -10.53
CA SER A 59 15.19 -5.87 -10.84
C SER A 59 14.77 -7.16 -11.54
N THR A 60 13.76 -7.85 -11.02
CA THR A 60 13.34 -9.18 -11.50
C THR A 60 12.17 -9.14 -12.48
N LYS A 61 11.47 -7.99 -12.59
CA LYS A 61 10.20 -7.86 -13.31
C LYS A 61 9.10 -8.79 -12.79
N GLN A 62 9.21 -9.20 -11.53
CA GLN A 62 8.19 -10.01 -10.87
C GLN A 62 7.01 -9.12 -10.45
N ASP A 63 5.80 -9.57 -10.72
CA ASP A 63 4.58 -8.93 -10.24
C ASP A 63 4.41 -9.20 -8.74
N VAL A 64 4.04 -8.15 -8.02
CA VAL A 64 3.90 -8.12 -6.57
C VAL A 64 2.77 -7.18 -6.18
N ALA A 65 2.35 -7.25 -4.92
CA ALA A 65 1.46 -6.24 -4.34
C ALA A 65 2.21 -5.40 -3.30
N VAL A 66 2.13 -4.08 -3.44
CA VAL A 66 2.70 -3.12 -2.49
C VAL A 66 1.58 -2.61 -1.58
N TRP A 67 1.78 -2.77 -0.29
CA TRP A 67 0.86 -2.32 0.74
C TRP A 67 1.38 -1.01 1.31
N ILE A 68 0.54 0.02 1.35
CA ILE A 68 0.91 1.37 1.83
C ILE A 68 -0.11 1.83 2.87
N PHE A 69 0.38 2.38 3.97
CA PHE A 69 -0.40 3.11 4.94
C PHE A 69 0.19 4.51 5.13
N GLU A 70 -0.61 5.54 4.91
CA GLU A 70 -0.19 6.95 5.06
C GLU A 70 -0.44 7.44 6.48
N LYS A 71 0.62 7.86 7.17
CA LYS A 71 0.52 8.32 8.57
C LYS A 71 -0.31 9.60 8.71
N LYS A 72 -0.41 10.39 7.64
CA LYS A 72 -1.27 11.59 7.55
C LYS A 72 -2.72 11.29 7.90
N GLN A 73 -3.21 10.09 7.60
CA GLN A 73 -4.58 9.67 7.92
C GLN A 73 -4.88 9.66 9.43
N MET A 74 -3.84 9.63 10.27
CA MET A 74 -3.95 9.64 11.73
C MET A 74 -3.88 11.04 12.36
N GLU A 75 -3.70 12.11 11.57
CA GLU A 75 -3.55 13.49 12.09
C GLU A 75 -4.77 13.96 12.89
N ASN A 76 -5.96 13.44 12.59
CA ASN A 76 -7.20 13.78 13.28
C ASN A 76 -7.59 12.77 14.37
N TRP A 77 -6.75 11.78 14.65
CA TRP A 77 -7.07 10.74 15.63
C TRP A 77 -6.71 11.20 17.04
N LEU A 78 -7.43 10.64 18.02
CA LEU A 78 -7.11 10.75 19.44
C LEU A 78 -5.65 10.32 19.68
N LYS A 79 -4.93 11.08 20.53
CA LYS A 79 -3.51 10.85 20.81
C LYS A 79 -3.19 9.39 21.16
N VAL A 80 -3.97 8.79 22.05
CA VAL A 80 -3.82 7.38 22.46
C VAL A 80 -3.87 6.44 21.25
N LYS A 81 -4.86 6.61 20.38
CA LYS A 81 -4.98 5.78 19.16
C LYS A 81 -3.82 5.96 18.20
N ARG A 82 -3.29 7.19 18.09
CA ARG A 82 -2.14 7.49 17.22
C ARG A 82 -0.86 6.80 17.69
N GLU A 83 -0.73 6.57 19.00
CA GLU A 83 0.42 5.87 19.58
C GLU A 83 0.24 4.34 19.50
N GLU A 84 -0.97 3.82 19.73
CA GLU A 84 -1.23 2.37 19.74
C GLU A 84 -1.38 1.74 18.35
N PHE A 85 -2.04 2.43 17.41
CA PHE A 85 -2.38 1.84 16.11
C PHE A 85 -1.17 1.43 15.25
N PRO A 86 -0.08 2.22 15.17
CA PRO A 86 1.13 1.80 14.47
C PRO A 86 1.68 0.48 14.98
N GLU A 87 1.63 0.23 16.29
CA GLU A 87 2.12 -1.01 16.89
C GLU A 87 1.24 -2.21 16.52
N VAL A 88 -0.08 -2.01 16.42
CA VAL A 88 -0.99 -3.04 15.89
C VAL A 88 -0.63 -3.40 14.45
N LEU A 89 -0.38 -2.40 13.60
CA LEU A 89 0.01 -2.62 12.20
C LEU A 89 1.34 -3.37 12.09
N LYS A 90 2.37 -2.89 12.79
CA LYS A 90 3.70 -3.52 12.82
C LYS A 90 3.63 -4.98 13.28
N ARG A 91 2.88 -5.24 14.35
CA ARG A 91 2.68 -6.59 14.88
C ARG A 91 1.93 -7.49 13.90
N GLY A 92 0.96 -6.94 13.15
CA GLY A 92 0.25 -7.66 12.10
C GLY A 92 1.19 -8.11 10.97
N VAL A 93 1.98 -7.19 10.43
CA VAL A 93 2.94 -7.49 9.36
C VAL A 93 4.03 -8.44 9.85
N SER A 94 4.56 -8.24 11.06
CA SER A 94 5.56 -9.14 11.67
C SER A 94 5.06 -10.58 11.79
N GLN A 95 3.78 -10.77 12.13
CA GLN A 95 3.18 -12.11 12.16
C GLN A 95 3.08 -12.71 10.77
N LEU A 96 2.64 -11.92 9.77
CA LEU A 96 2.52 -12.37 8.39
C LEU A 96 3.88 -12.82 7.83
N THR A 97 4.96 -12.08 8.10
CA THR A 97 6.32 -12.43 7.66
C THR A 97 6.82 -13.76 8.25
N ARG A 98 6.32 -14.16 9.42
CA ARG A 98 6.74 -15.41 10.09
C ARG A 98 5.99 -16.65 9.56
N LEU A 99 4.91 -16.47 8.81
CA LEU A 99 4.12 -17.57 8.27
C LEU A 99 4.72 -18.04 6.94
N MET A 100 5.17 -19.29 6.90
CA MET A 100 5.76 -19.91 5.71
C MET A 100 4.96 -21.16 5.34
N HIS A 101 3.84 -20.97 4.64
CA HIS A 101 2.97 -22.06 4.20
C HIS A 101 2.53 -21.83 2.74
N PRO A 102 2.52 -22.85 1.86
CA PRO A 102 2.18 -22.72 0.43
C PRO A 102 0.77 -22.19 0.08
N ARG A 103 -0.08 -21.95 1.09
CA ARG A 103 -1.46 -21.47 0.95
C ARG A 103 -1.70 -20.16 1.71
N ILE A 104 -0.63 -19.53 2.17
CA ILE A 104 -0.66 -18.26 2.90
C ILE A 104 0.12 -17.26 2.06
N LEU A 105 -0.43 -16.06 1.93
CA LEU A 105 0.21 -14.96 1.22
C LEU A 105 1.61 -14.72 1.81
N ARG A 106 2.63 -14.85 0.97
CA ARG A 106 4.01 -14.66 1.40
C ARG A 106 4.41 -13.19 1.31
N VAL A 107 5.01 -12.69 2.38
CA VAL A 107 5.68 -11.37 2.40
C VAL A 107 7.01 -11.51 1.67
N GLU A 108 7.18 -10.80 0.55
CA GLU A 108 8.44 -10.75 -0.19
C GLU A 108 9.42 -9.77 0.44
N ARG A 109 8.91 -8.60 0.86
CA ARG A 109 9.69 -7.58 1.58
C ARG A 109 8.98 -7.15 2.84
N ALA A 110 9.71 -7.21 3.95
CA ALA A 110 9.21 -6.84 5.25
C ALA A 110 8.80 -5.36 5.33
N LEU A 111 8.15 -5.01 6.44
CA LEU A 111 7.68 -3.66 6.71
C LEU A 111 8.84 -2.65 6.76
N GLU A 112 8.76 -1.65 5.91
CA GLU A 112 9.62 -0.46 5.91
C GLU A 112 8.84 0.72 6.45
N GLU A 113 9.35 1.29 7.54
CA GLU A 113 8.81 2.50 8.15
C GLU A 113 9.55 3.73 7.61
N SER A 114 8.78 4.70 7.13
CA SER A 114 9.28 6.03 6.78
C SER A 114 8.58 7.10 7.60
N ARG A 115 8.99 8.37 7.44
CA ARG A 115 8.36 9.50 8.15
C ARG A 115 6.86 9.57 7.88
N ASP A 116 6.48 9.38 6.62
CA ASP A 116 5.13 9.70 6.14
C ASP A 116 4.26 8.45 5.93
N CYS A 117 4.85 7.25 5.86
CA CYS A 117 4.13 6.01 5.60
C CYS A 117 4.76 4.76 6.23
N PHE A 118 3.97 3.69 6.28
CA PHE A 118 4.43 2.31 6.38
C PHE A 118 4.21 1.61 5.03
N ALA A 119 5.17 0.81 4.58
CA ALA A 119 5.01 0.01 3.37
C ALA A 119 5.60 -1.39 3.50
N PHE A 120 5.02 -2.39 2.83
CA PHE A 120 5.59 -3.74 2.69
C PHE A 120 5.15 -4.37 1.36
N CYS A 121 5.78 -5.47 0.94
CA CYS A 121 5.46 -6.15 -0.32
C CYS A 121 5.07 -7.61 -0.11
N THR A 122 4.07 -8.07 -0.86
CA THR A 122 3.67 -9.48 -0.94
C THR A 122 3.77 -9.99 -2.38
N GLU A 123 3.81 -11.32 -2.55
CA GLU A 123 3.71 -11.96 -3.87
C GLU A 123 2.38 -11.68 -4.60
#